data_AF-A0A3D3TRY6-F1
#
_entry.id   AF-A0A3D3TRY6-F1
#
_cell.length_a   1.000
_cell.length_b   1.000
_cell.length_c   1.000
_cell.angle_alpha   90.00
_cell.angle_beta   90.00
_cell.angle_gamma   90.00
#
_symmetry.space_group_name_H-M   'P 1'
#
loop_
_entity.id
_entity.type
_entity.pdbx_description
1 polymer ?
#
loop_
_entity_poly.entity_id
_entity_poly.type
_entity_poly.pdbx_seq_one_letter_code
_entity_poly.pdbx_strand_id
1 'polypeptide(L)'
;MNNFKFKHKDEEFILSEDNLSYIEAEEVQDFTIGKVLEILEEGKEKVEFDYEYYADNCEACGNSEAIDKKHYRYLEYHFYIFTKEGKYIISNISNEFETTTYSQLERMKKIDESYIVSIIICESCKNFAIEIEQCDM
;
A
#
# COMPACT_ATOMS: atom_id res chain seq x y z
N MET A 1 -3.07 18.26 5.37
CA MET A 1 -2.18 17.21 4.84
C MET A 1 -2.38 15.98 5.70
N ASN A 2 -2.89 14.91 5.10
CA ASN A 2 -2.94 13.61 5.76
C ASN A 2 -1.54 13.01 5.72
N ASN A 3 -1.15 12.34 6.80
CA ASN A 3 0.08 11.55 6.85
C ASN A 3 -0.20 10.26 7.62
N PHE A 4 0.52 9.21 7.27
CA PHE A 4 0.54 7.96 8.02
C PHE A 4 1.90 7.83 8.69
N LYS A 5 1.91 7.52 9.99
CA LYS A 5 3.14 7.36 10.78
C LYS A 5 3.19 5.98 11.39
N PHE A 6 4.33 5.33 11.22
CA PHE A 6 4.60 4.03 11.83
C PHE A 6 6.06 3.95 12.28
N LYS A 7 6.33 2.99 13.15
CA LYS A 7 7.69 2.64 13.57
C LYS A 7 8.04 1.29 12.97
N HIS A 8 9.25 1.18 12.45
CA HIS A 8 9.84 -0.09 12.07
C HIS A 8 11.22 -0.16 12.72
N LYS A 9 11.43 -1.15 13.59
CA LYS A 9 12.57 -1.21 14.52
C LYS A 9 12.64 0.06 15.38
N ASP A 10 13.75 0.81 15.31
CA ASP A 10 14.01 2.02 16.09
C ASP A 10 13.82 3.31 15.27
N GLU A 11 13.35 3.21 14.02
CA GLU A 11 13.15 4.36 13.13
C GLU A 11 11.66 4.70 12.96
N GLU A 12 11.38 6.00 12.88
CA GLU A 12 10.04 6.52 12.56
C GLU A 12 9.96 6.83 11.05
N PHE A 13 8.86 6.40 10.45
CA PHE A 13 8.55 6.65 9.05
C PHE A 13 7.27 7.48 8.95
N ILE A 14 7.26 8.42 8.01
CA ILE A 14 6.13 9.30 7.74
C ILE A 14 5.82 9.21 6.25
N LEU A 15 4.64 8.71 5.90
CA LEU A 15 4.15 8.69 4.52
C LEU A 15 3.21 9.88 4.30
N SER A 16 3.47 10.64 3.26
CA SER A 16 2.70 11.82 2.89
C SER A 16 2.85 12.10 1.39
N GLU A 17 2.11 13.08 0.88
CA GLU A 17 2.27 13.53 -0.50
C GLU A 17 3.69 14.08 -0.80
N ASP A 18 4.38 14.64 0.21
CA ASP A 18 5.69 15.27 0.05
C ASP A 18 6.82 14.29 -0.32
N ASN A 19 6.67 13.00 0.05
CA ASN A 19 7.64 11.93 -0.20
C ASN A 19 7.07 10.79 -1.05
N LEU A 20 5.93 11.01 -1.70
CA LEU A 20 5.37 10.11 -2.69
C LEU A 20 6.16 10.24 -3.99
N SER A 21 6.66 9.13 -4.52
CA SER A 21 7.38 9.06 -5.79
C SER A 21 6.39 8.95 -6.95
N TYR A 22 5.50 7.95 -6.89
CA TYR A 22 4.41 7.75 -7.84
C TYR A 22 3.28 6.94 -7.21
N ILE A 23 2.11 7.01 -7.85
CA ILE A 23 0.97 6.13 -7.62
C ILE A 23 0.53 5.56 -8.97
N GLU A 24 0.51 4.23 -9.07
CA GLU A 24 0.01 3.51 -10.23
C GLU A 24 -1.34 2.89 -9.86
N ALA A 25 -2.43 3.52 -10.33
CA ALA A 25 -3.80 3.22 -9.90
C ALA A 25 -4.81 3.33 -11.05
N GLU A 26 -4.40 2.96 -12.27
CA GLU A 26 -5.15 3.25 -13.51
C GLU A 26 -6.58 2.67 -13.53
N GLU A 27 -6.87 1.68 -12.68
CA GLU A 27 -8.11 0.90 -12.74
C GLU A 27 -9.13 1.24 -11.64
N VAL A 28 -8.75 2.02 -10.62
CA VAL A 28 -9.64 2.39 -9.50
C VAL A 28 -9.98 3.88 -9.51
N GLN A 29 -11.25 4.20 -9.74
CA GLN A 29 -11.75 5.57 -9.83
C GLN A 29 -11.53 6.35 -8.54
N ASP A 30 -11.03 7.58 -8.67
CA ASP A 30 -10.82 8.55 -7.58
C ASP A 30 -9.97 8.01 -6.40
N PHE A 31 -9.15 6.99 -6.64
CA PHE A 31 -8.30 6.39 -5.60
C PHE A 31 -6.99 7.16 -5.44
N THR A 32 -7.03 8.16 -4.56
CA THR A 32 -5.92 9.10 -4.32
C THR A 32 -5.00 8.62 -3.20
N ILE A 33 -3.79 9.21 -3.12
CA ILE A 33 -2.91 9.07 -1.95
C ILE A 33 -3.63 9.40 -0.64
N GLY A 34 -4.51 10.41 -0.62
CA GLY A 34 -5.29 10.77 0.55
C GLY A 34 -6.15 9.62 1.06
N LYS A 35 -6.74 8.83 0.14
CA LYS A 35 -7.55 7.66 0.48
C LYS A 35 -6.69 6.50 0.99
N VAL A 36 -5.52 6.28 0.40
CA VAL A 36 -4.57 5.26 0.90
C VAL A 36 -4.13 5.57 2.32
N LEU A 37 -3.73 6.81 2.60
CA LEU A 37 -3.31 7.22 3.95
C LEU A 37 -4.45 7.13 4.98
N GLU A 38 -5.69 7.41 4.57
CA GLU A 38 -6.88 7.21 5.41
C GLU A 38 -7.06 5.73 5.77
N ILE A 39 -6.99 4.82 4.78
CA ILE A 39 -7.12 3.37 5.00
C ILE A 39 -6.03 2.83 5.92
N LEU A 40 -4.78 3.27 5.73
CA LEU A 40 -3.66 2.87 6.60
C LEU A 40 -3.86 3.34 8.05
N GLU A 41 -4.33 4.58 8.25
CA GLU A 41 -4.56 5.09 9.60
C GLU A 41 -5.75 4.39 10.28
N GLU A 42 -6.81 4.05 9.53
CA GLU A 42 -7.93 3.26 10.04
C GLU A 42 -7.51 1.84 10.44
N GLY A 43 -6.66 1.21 9.62
CA GLY A 43 -6.17 -0.16 9.80
C GLY A 43 -4.84 -0.25 10.54
N LYS A 44 -4.38 0.83 11.19
CA LYS A 44 -3.00 1.00 11.69
C LYS A 44 -2.46 -0.16 12.51
N GLU A 45 -3.30 -0.74 13.37
CA GLU A 45 -2.93 -1.88 14.23
C GLU A 45 -2.66 -3.18 13.45
N LYS A 46 -3.03 -3.24 12.17
CA LYS A 46 -2.83 -4.37 11.25
C LYS A 46 -1.73 -4.11 10.21
N VAL A 47 -1.14 -2.92 10.23
CA VAL A 47 -0.09 -2.53 9.28
C VAL A 47 1.26 -2.91 9.86
N GLU A 48 1.89 -3.89 9.23
CA GLU A 48 3.23 -4.36 9.58
C GLU A 48 4.05 -4.44 8.30
N PHE A 49 5.01 -3.52 8.15
CA PHE A 49 5.92 -3.50 7.01
C PHE A 49 7.01 -4.54 7.20
N ASP A 50 7.23 -5.33 6.16
CA ASP A 50 8.28 -6.35 6.07
C ASP A 50 9.34 -5.96 5.04
N TYR A 51 10.44 -6.71 5.03
CA TYR A 51 11.51 -6.48 4.08
C TYR A 51 11.29 -7.22 2.77
N GLU A 52 11.37 -6.47 1.68
CA GLU A 52 11.38 -7.00 0.32
C GLU A 52 12.62 -6.55 -0.46
N TYR A 53 12.97 -7.34 -1.49
CA TYR A 53 14.24 -7.22 -2.20
C TYR A 53 14.03 -7.12 -3.71
N TYR A 54 14.37 -5.96 -4.26
CA TYR A 54 14.20 -5.63 -5.67
C TYR A 54 15.53 -5.60 -6.40
N ALA A 55 15.52 -5.94 -7.70
CA ALA A 55 16.71 -5.87 -8.54
C ALA A 55 17.12 -4.42 -8.85
N ASP A 56 16.13 -3.54 -8.93
CA ASP A 56 16.31 -2.13 -9.25
C ASP A 56 16.49 -1.29 -7.99
N ASN A 57 17.34 -0.28 -8.12
CA ASN A 57 17.61 0.66 -7.05
C ASN A 57 16.59 1.80 -7.03
N CYS A 58 16.52 2.53 -5.91
CA CYS A 58 15.55 3.60 -5.77
C CYS A 58 15.90 4.71 -6.76
N GLU A 59 15.00 5.04 -7.67
CA GLU A 59 15.25 6.06 -8.69
C GLU A 59 15.56 7.44 -8.09
N ALA A 60 15.05 7.72 -6.88
CA ALA A 60 15.21 9.01 -6.21
C ALA A 60 16.62 9.22 -5.61
N CYS A 61 17.19 8.19 -4.97
CA CYS A 61 18.46 8.33 -4.23
C CYS A 61 19.53 7.32 -4.64
N GLY A 62 19.21 6.38 -5.52
CA GLY A 62 20.06 5.29 -5.97
C GLY A 62 20.18 4.12 -5.00
N ASN A 63 19.53 4.17 -3.82
CA ASN A 63 19.53 3.16 -2.74
C ASN A 63 20.89 2.46 -2.57
N SER A 64 21.93 3.17 -2.13
CA SER A 64 23.32 2.69 -2.21
C SER A 64 23.67 1.53 -1.28
N GLU A 65 22.79 1.12 -0.37
CA GLU A 65 22.98 -0.04 0.51
C GLU A 65 22.36 -1.31 -0.09
N ALA A 66 22.90 -1.72 -1.24
CA ALA A 66 22.60 -3.02 -1.81
C ALA A 66 23.10 -4.11 -0.85
N ILE A 67 22.26 -5.09 -0.51
CA ILE A 67 22.64 -6.19 0.39
C ILE A 67 23.65 -7.11 -0.28
N ASP A 68 23.52 -7.23 -1.60
CA ASP A 68 24.52 -7.78 -2.49
C ASP A 68 24.60 -6.91 -3.76
N LYS A 69 25.44 -7.26 -4.74
CA LYS A 69 25.61 -6.45 -5.96
C LYS A 69 24.36 -6.37 -6.87
N LYS A 70 23.25 -7.00 -6.52
CA LYS A 70 22.08 -7.19 -7.40
C LYS A 70 20.74 -6.92 -6.72
N HIS A 71 20.66 -6.83 -5.40
CA HIS A 71 19.39 -6.64 -4.70
C HIS A 71 19.45 -5.50 -3.70
N TYR A 72 18.40 -4.68 -3.74
CA TYR A 72 18.19 -3.51 -2.93
C TYR A 72 17.03 -3.77 -1.98
N ARG A 73 17.18 -3.39 -0.70
CA ARG A 73 16.17 -3.61 0.33
C ARG A 73 15.17 -2.47 0.36
N TYR A 74 13.91 -2.83 0.50
CA TYR A 74 12.78 -1.93 0.71
C TYR A 74 11.92 -2.44 1.87
N LEU A 75 11.16 -1.53 2.47
CA LEU A 75 10.06 -1.91 3.33
C LEU A 75 8.80 -1.95 2.49
N GLU A 76 8.04 -3.03 2.62
CA GLU A 76 6.84 -3.24 1.84
C GLU A 76 5.68 -3.70 2.71
N TYR A 77 4.49 -3.26 2.33
CA TYR A 77 3.23 -3.71 2.93
C TYR A 77 2.18 -3.84 1.84
N HIS A 78 1.41 -4.92 1.91
CA HIS A 78 0.30 -5.17 1.01
C HIS A 78 -1.02 -5.26 1.77
N PHE A 79 -2.06 -4.69 1.16
CA PHE A 79 -3.43 -4.92 1.59
C PHE A 79 -4.35 -5.01 0.38
N TYR A 80 -5.56 -5.51 0.58
CA TYR A 80 -6.55 -5.62 -0.48
C TYR A 80 -7.57 -4.50 -0.36
N ILE A 81 -7.99 -3.99 -1.51
CA ILE A 81 -9.19 -3.17 -1.65
C ILE A 81 -10.20 -3.89 -2.53
N PHE A 82 -11.46 -3.71 -2.18
CA PHE A 82 -12.58 -4.25 -2.91
C PHE A 82 -13.41 -3.11 -3.46
N THR A 83 -13.80 -3.25 -4.71
CA THR A 83 -14.47 -2.18 -5.46
C THR A 83 -15.83 -2.63 -5.97
N LYS A 84 -16.65 -1.64 -6.33
CA LYS A 84 -17.89 -1.83 -7.06
C LYS A 84 -17.92 -0.84 -8.21
N GLU A 85 -18.08 -1.32 -9.44
CA GLU A 85 -18.13 -0.47 -10.64
C GLU A 85 -16.91 0.48 -10.72
N GLY A 86 -15.73 -0.05 -10.36
CA GLY A 86 -14.46 0.68 -10.36
C GLY A 86 -14.25 1.62 -9.18
N LYS A 87 -15.15 1.68 -8.19
CA LYS A 87 -15.04 2.56 -7.02
C LYS A 87 -14.71 1.80 -5.76
N TYR A 88 -13.78 2.32 -4.95
CA TYR A 88 -13.46 1.76 -3.64
C TYR A 88 -14.70 1.59 -2.75
N ILE A 89 -14.85 0.42 -2.15
CA ILE A 89 -15.90 0.11 -1.17
C ILE A 89 -15.29 -0.14 0.21
N ILE A 90 -14.38 -1.09 0.32
CA ILE A 90 -13.83 -1.52 1.59
C ILE A 90 -12.45 -2.16 1.41
N SER A 91 -11.61 -2.07 2.44
CA SER A 91 -10.30 -2.74 2.48
C SER A 91 -10.30 -3.87 3.51
N ASN A 92 -9.53 -4.93 3.27
CA ASN A 92 -9.37 -6.03 4.22
C ASN A 92 -8.75 -5.60 5.58
N ILE A 93 -8.11 -4.43 5.64
CA ILE A 93 -7.52 -3.90 6.89
C ILE A 93 -8.44 -2.92 7.62
N SER A 94 -9.54 -2.51 6.99
CA SER A 94 -10.56 -1.68 7.64
C SER A 94 -11.21 -2.42 8.82
N ASN A 95 -11.67 -1.67 9.82
CA ASN A 95 -12.37 -2.23 10.98
C ASN A 95 -13.72 -2.85 10.60
N GLU A 96 -14.40 -2.30 9.57
CA GLU A 96 -15.66 -2.86 9.06
C GLU A 96 -15.46 -4.28 8.51
N PHE A 97 -14.29 -4.56 7.92
CA PHE A 97 -14.02 -5.85 7.30
C PHE A 97 -13.92 -7.00 8.30
N GLU A 98 -13.62 -6.74 9.57
CA GLU A 98 -13.53 -7.77 10.62
C GLU A 98 -14.84 -8.54 10.83
N THR A 99 -15.97 -7.92 10.45
CA THR A 99 -17.30 -8.51 10.59
C THR A 99 -17.81 -9.17 9.30
N THR A 100 -17.01 -9.17 8.23
CA THR A 100 -17.38 -9.71 6.93
C THR A 100 -16.24 -10.48 6.28
N THR A 101 -16.46 -10.94 5.05
CA THR A 101 -15.48 -11.63 4.21
C THR A 101 -15.71 -11.24 2.77
N TYR A 102 -14.69 -11.39 1.93
CA TYR A 102 -14.81 -11.19 0.48
C TYR A 102 -16.04 -11.92 -0.09
N SER A 103 -16.17 -13.23 0.16
CA SER A 103 -17.25 -14.05 -0.39
C SER A 103 -18.64 -13.62 0.08
N GLN A 104 -18.77 -13.04 1.29
CA GLN A 104 -20.04 -12.49 1.75
C GLN A 104 -20.41 -11.22 0.98
N LEU A 105 -19.44 -10.30 0.80
CA LEU A 105 -19.63 -9.06 0.06
C LEU A 105 -19.96 -9.32 -1.41
N GLU A 106 -19.24 -10.23 -2.05
CA GLU A 106 -19.43 -10.66 -3.44
C GLU A 106 -20.81 -11.32 -3.63
N ARG A 107 -21.19 -12.27 -2.76
CA ARG A 107 -22.52 -12.91 -2.81
C ARG A 107 -23.67 -11.90 -2.62
N MET A 108 -23.43 -10.85 -1.83
CA MET A 108 -24.36 -9.74 -1.64
C MET A 108 -24.31 -8.71 -2.77
N LYS A 109 -23.44 -8.89 -3.77
CA LYS A 109 -23.19 -7.97 -4.90
C LYS A 109 -22.76 -6.57 -4.46
N LYS A 110 -22.13 -6.46 -3.29
CA LYS A 110 -21.59 -5.20 -2.77
C LYS A 110 -20.25 -4.82 -3.41
N ILE A 111 -19.55 -5.82 -3.96
CA ILE A 111 -18.28 -5.67 -4.67
C ILE A 111 -18.35 -6.49 -5.97
N ASP A 112 -17.51 -6.16 -6.94
CA ASP A 112 -17.32 -6.92 -8.19
C ASP A 112 -15.86 -7.16 -8.56
N GLU A 113 -14.93 -6.31 -8.12
CA GLU A 113 -13.50 -6.47 -8.39
C GLU A 113 -12.67 -6.30 -7.10
N SER A 114 -11.48 -6.89 -7.10
CA SER A 114 -10.50 -6.79 -6.01
C SER A 114 -9.13 -6.40 -6.55
N TYR A 115 -8.40 -5.62 -5.76
CA TYR A 115 -7.06 -5.16 -6.09
C TYR A 115 -6.14 -5.36 -4.90
N ILE A 116 -4.87 -5.66 -5.17
CA ILE A 116 -3.80 -5.60 -4.18
C ILE A 116 -3.18 -4.21 -4.26
N VAL A 117 -2.99 -3.57 -3.11
CA VAL A 117 -2.29 -2.30 -2.97
C VAL A 117 -0.96 -2.58 -2.29
N SER A 118 0.12 -2.30 -2.99
CA SER A 118 1.51 -2.43 -2.51
C SER A 118 2.06 -1.06 -2.15
N ILE A 119 2.60 -0.93 -0.94
CA ILE A 119 3.29 0.29 -0.49
C ILE A 119 4.77 -0.03 -0.34
N ILE A 120 5.59 0.53 -1.22
CA ILE A 120 7.02 0.21 -1.33
C ILE A 120 7.82 1.42 -0.87
N ILE A 121 8.62 1.27 0.19
CA ILE A 121 9.35 2.37 0.84
C ILE A 121 10.85 2.13 0.74
N CYS A 122 11.59 3.12 0.24
CA CYS A 122 13.04 3.13 0.31
C CYS A 122 13.50 3.52 1.72
N GLU A 123 14.16 2.62 2.43
CA GLU A 123 14.67 2.90 3.78
C GLU A 123 15.70 4.04 3.82
N SER A 124 16.48 4.24 2.75
CA SER A 124 17.55 5.25 2.75
C SER A 124 17.05 6.69 2.63
N CYS A 125 16.07 6.95 1.76
CA CYS A 125 15.56 8.31 1.53
C CYS A 125 14.13 8.54 2.02
N LYS A 126 13.44 7.47 2.46
CA LYS A 126 12.05 7.49 2.95
C LYS A 126 11.02 7.89 1.90
N ASN A 127 11.41 7.98 0.62
CA ASN A 127 10.45 8.05 -0.47
C ASN A 127 9.74 6.71 -0.62
N PHE A 128 8.50 6.76 -1.07
CA PHE A 128 7.70 5.57 -1.28
C PHE A 128 6.91 5.64 -2.59
N ALA A 129 6.45 4.50 -3.05
CA ALA A 129 5.54 4.34 -4.17
C ALA A 129 4.32 3.54 -3.74
N ILE A 130 3.24 3.70 -4.50
CA ILE A 130 2.02 2.91 -4.35
C ILE A 130 1.71 2.26 -5.70
N GLU A 131 1.57 0.95 -5.71
CA GLU A 131 1.18 0.17 -6.88
C GLU A 131 -0.14 -0.54 -6.58
N ILE A 132 -1.07 -0.50 -7.53
CA ILE A 132 -2.40 -1.08 -7.40
C ILE A 132 -2.65 -1.98 -8.60
N GLU A 133 -2.76 -3.27 -8.34
CA GLU A 133 -2.93 -4.29 -9.38
C GLU A 133 -4.25 -5.03 -9.17
N GLN A 134 -5.03 -5.22 -10.23
CA GLN A 134 -6.22 -6.06 -10.19
C GLN A 134 -5.80 -7.50 -9.88
N CYS A 135 -6.50 -8.14 -8.93
CA CYS A 135 -6.28 -9.55 -8.67
C CYS A 135 -6.93 -10.38 -9.78
N ASP A 136 -6.16 -11.29 -10.38
CA ASP A 136 -6.68 -12.27 -11.32
C ASP A 136 -7.75 -13.15 -10.63
N MET A 137 -8.95 -13.23 -11.23
CA MET A 137 -10.04 -14.14 -10.83
C MET A 137 -9.98 -15.49 -11.53
#